data_AF-A0A9N8W8N5-F1
#
_entry.id   AF-A0A9N8W8N5-F1
#
_cell.length_a   1.000
_cell.length_b   1.000
_cell.length_c   1.000
_cell.angle_alpha   90.00
_cell.angle_beta   90.00
_cell.angle_gamma   90.00
#
_symmetry.space_group_name_H-M   'P 1'
#
loop_
_entity.id
_entity.type
_entity.pdbx_description
1 polymer ?
#
loop_
_entity_poly.entity_id
_entity_poly.type
_entity_poly.pdbx_seq_one_letter_code
_entity_poly.pdbx_strand_id
1 'polypeptide(L)'
;MHGGCGIPKVTLDGTLEDWLHHQEKSRFKLTKNSIVPSSIPSGLVNVPFKLNIEKENFKLSFSAGFLGARQDKIDDEYVVSPVIGWYVADA
;
A
#
# COMPACT_ATOMS: atom_id res chain seq x y z
N MET A 1 -29.57 6.53 -16.16
CA MET A 1 -28.12 6.48 -16.44
C MET A 1 -27.45 7.44 -15.48
N HIS A 2 -26.52 6.97 -14.63
CA HIS A 2 -25.44 7.67 -13.91
C HIS A 2 -24.83 6.63 -12.93
N GLY A 3 -23.94 5.77 -13.42
CA GLY A 3 -23.17 4.85 -12.57
C GLY A 3 -21.84 5.50 -12.22
N GLY A 4 -21.72 6.10 -11.05
CA GLY A 4 -20.44 6.61 -10.55
C GLY A 4 -19.53 5.46 -10.15
N CYS A 5 -18.32 5.41 -10.70
CA CYS A 5 -17.25 4.51 -10.29
C CYS A 5 -16.28 5.27 -9.37
N GLY A 6 -15.99 4.67 -8.21
CA GLY A 6 -15.14 5.20 -7.14
C GLY A 6 -15.83 5.05 -5.78
N ILE A 7 -15.06 4.90 -4.69
CA ILE A 7 -15.64 5.03 -3.34
C ILE A 7 -16.07 6.49 -3.20
N PRO A 8 -17.38 6.80 -3.13
CA PRO A 8 -17.85 8.19 -3.26
C PRO A 8 -17.36 9.08 -2.11
N LYS A 9 -17.04 8.48 -0.96
CA LYS A 9 -16.44 9.12 0.22
C LYS A 9 -15.99 8.05 1.22
N VAL A 10 -14.74 8.09 1.68
CA VAL A 10 -14.31 7.39 2.90
C VAL A 10 -14.32 8.42 4.02
N THR A 11 -15.23 8.27 4.98
CA THR A 11 -15.21 9.06 6.22
C THR A 11 -14.47 8.22 7.26
N LEU A 12 -13.32 8.71 7.72
CA LEU A 12 -12.63 8.14 8.86
C LEU A 12 -13.13 8.88 10.10
N ASP A 13 -13.89 8.19 10.93
CA ASP A 13 -14.33 8.72 12.22
C ASP A 13 -13.24 8.45 13.26
N GLY A 14 -12.87 9.49 14.01
CA GLY A 14 -11.85 9.42 15.03
C GLY A 14 -11.83 10.69 15.86
N THR A 15 -11.53 10.55 17.15
CA THR A 15 -11.34 11.66 18.07
C THR A 15 -10.02 12.38 17.78
N LEU A 16 -9.86 13.62 18.26
CA LEU A 16 -8.60 14.34 18.13
C LEU A 16 -7.40 13.52 18.64
N GLU A 17 -7.60 12.73 19.70
CA GLU A 17 -6.58 11.85 20.28
C GLU A 17 -6.21 10.70 19.33
N ASP A 18 -7.17 10.10 18.63
CA ASP A 18 -6.91 9.03 17.65
C ASP A 18 -6.01 9.52 16.50
N TRP A 19 -6.25 10.74 16.02
CA TRP A 19 -5.48 11.37 14.96
C TRP A 19 -4.07 11.76 15.40
N LEU A 20 -3.91 12.23 16.65
CA LEU A 20 -2.62 12.57 17.24
C LEU A 20 -1.75 11.32 17.44
N HIS A 21 -2.34 10.19 17.87
CA HIS A 21 -1.63 8.92 18.04
C HIS A 21 -1.07 8.38 16.71
N HIS A 22 -1.80 8.58 15.61
CA HIS A 22 -1.34 8.19 14.27
C HIS A 22 -0.22 9.12 13.76
N GLN A 23 -0.30 10.42 14.02
CA GLN A 23 0.74 11.40 13.65
C GLN A 23 2.07 11.18 14.39
N GLU A 24 2.04 10.60 15.59
CA GLU A 24 3.26 10.30 16.35
C GLU A 24 4.01 9.08 15.79
N LYS A 25 3.28 8.09 15.25
CA LYS A 25 3.84 6.90 14.60
C LYS A 25 4.25 7.12 13.15
N SER A 26 3.53 7.97 12.44
CA SER A 26 3.86 8.34 11.06
C SER A 26 4.81 9.54 11.09
N ARG A 27 6.07 9.35 10.68
CA ARG A 27 7.10 10.42 10.59
C ARG A 27 6.75 11.60 9.65
N PHE A 28 5.49 11.73 9.23
CA PHE A 28 5.02 12.68 8.26
C PHE A 28 4.01 13.64 8.91
N LYS A 29 4.47 14.85 9.24
CA LYS A 29 3.57 15.94 9.65
C LYS A 29 2.75 16.40 8.44
N LEU A 30 1.42 16.33 8.54
CA LEU A 30 0.52 16.92 7.55
C LEU A 30 0.61 18.45 7.64
N THR A 31 1.30 19.08 6.69
CA THR A 31 1.51 20.53 6.68
C THR A 31 0.59 21.29 5.73
N LYS A 32 -0.08 20.59 4.79
CA LYS A 32 -0.98 21.15 3.76
C LYS A 32 -2.02 20.12 3.32
N ASN A 33 -3.13 20.58 2.74
CA ASN A 33 -4.13 19.74 2.05
C ASN A 33 -3.65 19.33 0.64
N SER A 34 -2.45 18.77 0.55
CA SER A 34 -1.87 18.26 -0.68
C SER A 34 -0.98 17.07 -0.37
N ILE A 35 -1.10 16.02 -1.17
CA ILE A 35 -0.24 14.83 -1.09
C ILE A 35 0.70 14.88 -2.29
N VAL A 36 2.00 14.89 -2.03
CA VAL A 36 3.00 14.72 -3.08
C VAL A 36 3.01 13.22 -3.42
N PRO A 37 2.96 12.78 -4.68
CA PRO A 37 2.96 11.35 -5.01
C PRO A 37 4.10 10.56 -4.36
N SER A 38 5.28 11.17 -4.19
CA SER A 38 6.43 10.57 -3.49
C SER A 38 6.27 10.44 -1.97
N SER A 39 5.27 11.09 -1.38
CA SER A 39 4.92 10.96 0.05
C SER A 39 3.94 9.82 0.32
N ILE A 40 3.36 9.23 -0.73
CA ILE A 40 2.55 8.02 -0.61
C ILE A 40 3.52 6.87 -0.32
N PRO A 41 3.40 6.16 0.82
CA PRO A 41 4.21 5.00 1.10
C PRO A 41 3.99 3.95 0.01
N SER A 42 5.00 3.13 -0.28
CA SER A 42 4.94 2.12 -1.36
C SER A 42 3.77 1.15 -1.26
N GLY A 43 3.10 1.06 -0.10
CA GLY A 43 2.05 0.10 0.17
C GLY A 43 2.58 -1.31 0.40
N LEU A 44 3.90 -1.48 0.47
CA LEU A 44 4.57 -2.75 0.75
C LEU A 44 5.12 -2.77 2.17
N VAL A 45 4.90 -3.88 2.86
CA VAL A 45 5.57 -4.25 4.10
C VAL A 45 6.68 -5.23 3.75
N ASN A 46 7.88 -5.00 4.30
CA ASN A 46 9.03 -5.86 4.05
C ASN A 46 9.57 -6.46 5.35
N VAL A 47 9.85 -7.76 5.33
CA VAL A 47 10.37 -8.53 6.48
C VAL A 47 11.64 -9.29 6.05
N PRO A 48 12.83 -8.88 6.51
CA PRO A 48 14.06 -9.61 6.23
C PRO A 48 14.13 -10.91 7.03
N PHE A 49 14.60 -11.99 6.41
CA PHE A 49 14.84 -13.28 7.05
C PHE A 49 16.08 -13.98 6.48
N LYS A 50 16.60 -14.96 7.23
CA LYS A 50 17.68 -15.83 6.76
C LYS A 50 17.10 -17.20 6.44
N LEU A 51 17.43 -17.74 5.29
CA LEU A 51 17.06 -19.09 4.89
C LEU A 51 18.32 -19.94 4.79
N ASN A 52 18.36 -21.03 5.53
CA ASN A 52 19.49 -21.95 5.54
C ASN A 52 19.04 -23.26 4.87
N ILE A 53 19.60 -23.58 3.71
CA ILE A 53 19.34 -24.83 3.00
C ILE A 53 20.68 -25.56 2.88
N GLU A 54 20.77 -26.72 3.53
CA GLU A 54 22.00 -27.51 3.62
C GLU A 54 23.20 -26.70 4.14
N LYS A 55 24.15 -26.35 3.26
CA LYS A 55 25.36 -25.57 3.57
C LYS A 55 25.27 -24.12 3.11
N GLU A 56 24.19 -23.75 2.42
CA GLU A 56 23.99 -22.42 1.86
C GLU A 56 23.12 -21.57 2.78
N ASN A 57 23.49 -20.30 2.91
CA ASN A 57 22.77 -19.33 3.72
C ASN A 57 22.36 -18.16 2.81
N PHE A 58 21.06 -17.93 2.71
CA PHE A 58 20.46 -16.86 1.92
C PHE A 58 19.94 -15.77 2.85
N LYS A 59 20.18 -14.51 2.49
CA LYS A 59 19.54 -13.36 3.13
C LYS A 59 18.44 -12.89 2.19
N LEU A 60 17.21 -13.08 2.61
CA LEU A 60 16.03 -12.85 1.78
C LEU A 60 15.10 -11.84 2.47
N SER A 61 14.26 -11.21 1.66
CA SER A 61 13.19 -10.33 2.08
C SER A 61 11.86 -10.93 1.65
N PHE A 62 10.92 -11.05 2.58
CA PHE A 62 9.52 -11.29 2.27
C PHE A 62 8.80 -9.94 2.19
N SER A 63 8.36 -9.56 1.00
CA SER A 63 7.58 -8.34 0.77
C SER A 63 6.13 -8.69 0.47
N ALA A 64 5.18 -7.95 1.06
CA ALA A 64 3.76 -8.11 0.78
C ALA A 64 3.03 -6.77 0.81
N GLY A 65 1.99 -6.62 -0.02
CA GLY A 65 1.13 -5.43 -0.02
C GLY A 65 0.65 -5.04 -1.42
N PHE A 66 0.48 -3.75 -1.65
CA PHE A 66 0.04 -3.20 -2.93
C PHE A 66 1.17 -3.24 -3.96
N LEU A 67 1.05 -4.15 -4.93
CA LEU A 67 2.03 -4.32 -6.00
C LEU A 67 1.79 -3.35 -7.17
N GLY A 68 0.57 -2.84 -7.30
CA GLY A 68 0.18 -1.92 -8.37
C GLY A 68 -1.30 -2.05 -8.71
N ALA A 69 -1.67 -1.62 -9.91
CA ALA A 69 -3.03 -1.73 -10.42
C ALA A 69 -3.05 -2.47 -11.75
N ARG A 70 -4.09 -3.28 -11.97
CA ARG A 70 -4.42 -3.88 -13.27
C ARG A 70 -5.54 -3.07 -13.88
N GLN A 71 -5.44 -2.79 -15.17
CA GLN A 71 -6.49 -2.14 -15.93
C GLN A 71 -6.99 -3.10 -17.01
N ASP A 72 -8.28 -3.41 -16.96
CA ASP A 72 -8.97 -4.27 -17.91
C ASP A 72 -9.99 -3.42 -18.70
N LYS A 73 -10.35 -3.86 -19.91
CA LYS A 73 -11.42 -3.23 -20.70
C LYS A 73 -12.60 -4.22 -20.80
N ILE A 74 -13.73 -3.88 -20.19
CA ILE A 74 -14.93 -4.71 -20.08
C ILE A 74 -16.10 -3.91 -20.65
N ASP A 75 -16.81 -4.45 -21.65
CA ASP A 75 -17.95 -3.78 -22.30
C ASP A 75 -17.66 -2.31 -22.71
N ASP A 76 -16.48 -2.09 -23.30
CA ASP A 76 -15.94 -0.77 -23.67
C ASP A 76 -15.61 0.20 -22.53
N GLU A 77 -15.77 -0.21 -21.28
CA GLU A 77 -15.37 0.55 -20.09
C GLU A 77 -14.02 0.09 -19.55
N TYR A 78 -13.21 1.03 -19.03
CA TYR A 78 -11.96 0.71 -18.35
C TYR A 78 -12.21 0.45 -16.86
N VAL A 79 -11.87 -0.74 -16.41
CA VAL A 79 -11.96 -1.15 -15.01
C VAL A 79 -10.56 -1.25 -14.44
N VAL A 80 -10.29 -0.51 -13.37
CA VAL A 80 -9.01 -0.56 -12.66
C VAL A 80 -9.19 -1.32 -11.35
N SER A 81 -8.38 -2.35 -11.14
CA SER A 81 -8.37 -3.18 -9.92
C SER A 81 -7.02 -3.09 -9.22
N PRO A 82 -6.99 -2.99 -7.88
CA PRO A 82 -5.74 -3.10 -7.14
C PRO A 82 -5.16 -4.52 -7.27
N VAL A 83 -3.84 -4.62 -7.36
CA VAL A 83 -3.10 -5.88 -7.32
C VAL A 83 -2.42 -5.97 -5.96
N ILE A 84 -2.92 -6.87 -5.11
CA ILE A 84 -2.32 -7.19 -3.81
C ILE A 84 -1.61 -8.53 -3.95
N GLY A 85 -0.39 -8.61 -3.45
CA GLY A 85 0.37 -9.85 -3.50
C GLY A 85 1.59 -9.83 -2.60
N TRP A 86 2.43 -10.85 -2.78
CA TRP A 86 3.67 -11.03 -2.03
C TRP A 86 4.74 -11.62 -2.93
N TYR A 87 6.00 -11.40 -2.57
CA TYR A 87 7.16 -12.00 -3.21
C TYR A 87 8.31 -12.17 -2.22
N VAL A 88 9.22 -13.08 -2.56
CA VAL A 88 10.51 -13.24 -1.88
C VAL A 88 11.61 -12.82 -2.84
N ALA A 89 12.51 -11.97 -2.39
CA ALA A 89 13.66 -11.51 -3.15
C ALA A 89 14.92 -11.48 -2.27
N ASP A 90 16.08 -11.40 -2.90
CA ASP A 90 17.32 -11.14 -2.17
C ASP A 90 17.23 -9.82 -1.40
N ALA A 91 17.74 -9.82 -0.16
CA ALA A 91 17.73 -8.67 0.74
C ALA A 91 18.98 -7.80 0.60
#